data_AF-A0A1H9P094-F1
#
_entry.id   AF-A0A1H9P094-F1
#
_cell.length_a   1.000
_cell.length_b   1.000
_cell.length_c   1.000
_cell.angle_alpha   90.00
_cell.angle_beta   90.00
_cell.angle_gamma   90.00
#
_symmetry.space_group_name_H-M   'P 1'
#
loop_
_entity.id
_entity.type
_entity.pdbx_description
1 polymer ?
#
loop_
_entity_poly.entity_id
_entity_poly.type
_entity_poly.pdbx_seq_one_letter_code
_entity_poly.pdbx_strand_id
1 'polypeptide(L)'
;MKLLEIRNGIIRLCEKHDFFLRMLVKFVIAFVVFFTINNYIGYYDKISNLPAAIILACICSLLPRDAIMWCAMVVVLINMYELSLEVMIVTLLLFTLFIMLYYRFAPQDGILVVISSIMLKYKMGYLVPMGTGLLRNIFSVIAVSIGTLIFYFLEGVRNNAADLKNVMVANSEESSTKITVALDQIFGNRELAVVMIVMVVATIVVYVIRSRSIDNAWEIAIVAGAITQIIGYIIGYMIIGMLDKSVEVVIGCIVATILGFVLKFFFMNLDYSRTENVQFEDDSYYYYVKAVPKKTIQQQEKTVKHFGNTTNIGKELSEYNKKDNQ
;
A
#
# COMPACT_ATOMS: atom_id res chain seq x y z
N MET A 1 8.60 -5.87 26.48
CA MET A 1 9.98 -5.38 26.21
C MET A 1 10.53 -5.91 24.88
N LYS A 2 10.75 -7.21 24.70
CA LYS A 2 11.39 -7.76 23.47
C LYS A 2 10.79 -7.30 22.12
N LEU A 3 9.46 -7.20 22.00
CA LEU A 3 8.80 -6.74 20.75
C LEU A 3 9.18 -5.29 20.36
N LEU A 4 9.30 -4.40 21.34
CA LEU A 4 9.63 -2.98 21.12
C LEU A 4 11.11 -2.80 20.75
N GLU A 5 12.00 -3.60 21.34
CA GLU A 5 13.42 -3.67 20.94
C GLU A 5 13.58 -4.12 19.49
N ILE A 6 12.87 -5.19 19.09
CA ILE A 6 12.87 -5.70 17.71
C ILE A 6 12.37 -4.61 16.75
N ARG A 7 11.23 -3.98 17.06
CA ARG A 7 10.69 -2.86 16.26
C ARG A 7 11.71 -1.74 16.08
N ASN A 8 12.30 -1.26 17.17
CA ASN A 8 13.27 -0.16 17.12
C ASN A 8 14.56 -0.56 16.38
N GLY A 9 14.98 -1.83 16.49
CA GLY A 9 16.08 -2.39 15.69
C GLY A 9 15.79 -2.38 14.19
N ILE A 10 14.58 -2.80 13.79
CA ILE A 10 14.13 -2.76 12.39
C ILE A 10 14.09 -1.32 11.86
N ILE A 11 13.53 -0.38 12.62
CA ILE A 11 13.46 1.03 12.22
C ILE A 11 14.87 1.61 12.03
N ARG A 12 15.79 1.38 12.97
CA ARG A 12 17.19 1.84 12.85
C ARG A 12 17.90 1.23 11.64
N LEU A 13 17.61 -0.04 11.31
CA LEU A 13 18.18 -0.68 10.13
C LEU A 13 17.67 -0.04 8.84
N CYS A 14 16.37 0.25 8.78
CA CYS A 14 15.74 0.95 7.66
C CYS A 14 16.32 2.36 7.48
N GLU A 15 16.51 3.10 8.57
CA GLU A 15 17.11 4.45 8.54
C GLU A 15 18.58 4.42 8.08
N LYS A 16 19.36 3.42 8.52
CA LYS A 16 20.78 3.29 8.19
C LYS A 16 21.04 2.95 6.72
N HIS A 17 20.17 2.15 6.08
CA HIS A 17 20.33 1.70 4.69
C HIS A 17 19.20 2.20 3.79
N ASP A 18 18.76 3.43 4.04
CA ASP A 18 17.54 3.99 3.49
C ASP A 18 17.48 3.97 1.95
N PHE A 19 18.59 4.30 1.28
CA PHE A 19 18.66 4.29 -0.18
C PHE A 19 18.52 2.87 -0.77
N PHE A 20 19.33 1.92 -0.29
CA PHE A 20 19.34 0.55 -0.81
C PHE A 20 18.04 -0.19 -0.48
N LEU A 21 17.51 0.00 0.74
CA LEU A 21 16.27 -0.64 1.16
C LEU A 21 15.07 -0.14 0.35
N ARG A 22 14.98 1.17 0.06
CA ARG A 22 13.93 1.72 -0.80
C ARG A 22 14.00 1.14 -2.21
N MET A 23 15.19 1.01 -2.78
CA MET A 23 15.39 0.41 -4.09
C MET A 23 14.95 -1.06 -4.11
N LEU A 24 15.33 -1.83 -3.10
CA LEU A 24 14.95 -3.24 -2.96
C LEU A 24 13.44 -3.42 -2.78
N VAL A 25 12.80 -2.62 -1.92
CA VAL A 25 11.34 -2.66 -1.75
C VAL A 25 10.61 -2.34 -3.06
N LYS A 26 11.08 -1.32 -3.80
CA LYS A 26 10.53 -1.00 -5.12
C LYS A 26 10.71 -2.12 -6.13
N PHE A 27 11.88 -2.76 -6.13
CA PHE A 27 12.13 -3.93 -6.97
C PHE A 27 11.13 -5.05 -6.66
N VAL A 28 10.93 -5.39 -5.38
CA VAL A 28 10.00 -6.44 -4.96
C VAL A 28 8.57 -6.10 -5.39
N ILE A 29 8.12 -4.85 -5.17
CA ILE A 29 6.78 -4.41 -5.59
C ILE A 29 6.66 -4.53 -7.11
N ALA A 30 7.59 -3.96 -7.87
CA ALA A 30 7.57 -4.01 -9.34
C ALA A 30 7.59 -5.44 -9.87
N PHE A 31 8.41 -6.32 -9.28
CA PHE A 31 8.46 -7.73 -9.64
C PHE A 31 7.12 -8.42 -9.41
N VAL A 32 6.49 -8.24 -8.24
CA VAL A 32 5.16 -8.80 -7.97
C VAL A 32 4.13 -8.28 -8.97
N VAL A 33 4.20 -7.00 -9.35
CA VAL A 33 3.31 -6.39 -10.35
C VAL A 33 3.45 -7.06 -11.70
N PHE A 34 4.66 -7.08 -12.27
CA PHE A 34 4.88 -7.65 -13.60
C PHE A 34 4.68 -9.16 -13.62
N PHE A 35 5.08 -9.86 -12.56
CA PHE A 35 4.81 -11.29 -12.40
C PHE A 35 3.30 -11.56 -12.37
N THR A 36 2.52 -10.74 -11.66
CA THR A 36 1.06 -10.89 -11.61
C THR A 36 0.43 -10.62 -12.98
N ILE A 37 0.87 -9.57 -13.69
CA ILE A 37 0.38 -9.26 -15.05
C ILE A 37 0.66 -10.43 -16.01
N ASN A 38 1.89 -10.95 -15.99
CA ASN A 38 2.31 -12.06 -16.85
C ASN A 38 1.49 -13.33 -16.61
N ASN A 39 1.22 -13.68 -15.35
CA ASN A 39 0.42 -14.87 -15.03
C ASN A 39 -1.09 -14.67 -15.21
N TYR A 40 -1.57 -13.43 -15.19
CA TYR A 40 -3.01 -13.16 -15.21
C TYR A 40 -3.56 -12.91 -16.61
N ILE A 41 -2.82 -12.17 -17.44
CA ILE A 41 -3.21 -11.76 -18.79
C ILE A 41 -2.37 -12.54 -19.79
N GLY A 42 -1.05 -12.35 -19.75
CA GLY A 42 -0.09 -13.23 -20.40
C GLY A 42 -0.26 -13.48 -21.90
N TYR A 43 -0.94 -12.60 -22.66
CA TYR A 43 -1.27 -12.85 -24.06
C TYR A 43 -0.05 -12.74 -24.98
N TYR A 44 0.88 -11.82 -24.68
CA TYR A 44 2.06 -11.59 -25.52
C TYR A 44 3.30 -12.32 -24.98
N ASP A 45 3.66 -13.45 -25.60
CA ASP A 45 4.70 -14.37 -25.11
C ASP A 45 6.09 -13.74 -24.95
N LYS A 46 6.45 -12.75 -25.77
CA LYS A 46 7.79 -12.12 -25.73
C LYS A 46 8.02 -11.20 -24.52
N ILE A 47 6.94 -10.75 -23.87
CA ILE A 47 7.00 -9.90 -22.67
C ILE A 47 6.46 -10.66 -21.45
N SER A 48 5.56 -11.63 -21.67
CA SER A 48 4.89 -12.41 -20.63
C SER A 48 5.76 -13.55 -20.08
N ASN A 49 7.06 -13.36 -20.05
CA ASN A 49 8.06 -14.32 -19.58
C ASN A 49 8.75 -13.81 -18.32
N LEU A 50 9.15 -14.74 -17.45
CA LEU A 50 9.79 -14.42 -16.17
C LEU A 50 11.04 -13.52 -16.31
N PRO A 51 11.96 -13.73 -17.28
CA PRO A 51 13.11 -12.86 -17.45
C PRO A 51 12.73 -11.41 -17.75
N ALA A 52 11.72 -11.18 -18.60
CA ALA A 52 11.25 -9.84 -18.92
C ALA A 52 10.71 -9.12 -17.68
N ALA A 53 9.91 -9.81 -16.85
CA ALA A 53 9.40 -9.26 -15.59
C ALA A 53 10.52 -8.83 -14.62
N ILE A 54 11.59 -9.63 -14.51
CA ILE A 54 12.76 -9.31 -13.68
C ILE A 54 13.48 -8.06 -14.20
N ILE A 55 13.72 -7.99 -15.51
CA ILE A 55 14.39 -6.83 -16.14
C ILE A 55 13.56 -5.56 -15.95
N LEU A 56 12.26 -5.61 -16.21
CA LEU A 56 11.33 -4.50 -15.99
C LEU A 56 11.31 -4.07 -14.52
N ALA A 57 11.30 -5.02 -13.58
CA ALA A 57 11.35 -4.73 -12.15
C ALA A 57 12.67 -4.04 -11.74
N CYS A 58 13.80 -4.49 -12.28
CA CYS A 58 15.11 -3.86 -12.08
C CYS A 58 15.10 -2.40 -12.58
N ILE A 59 14.58 -2.16 -13.78
CA ILE A 59 14.47 -0.81 -14.35
C ILE A 59 13.58 0.06 -13.45
N CYS A 60 12.37 -0.39 -13.09
CA CYS A 60 11.47 0.36 -12.23
C CYS A 60 12.03 0.63 -10.82
N SER A 61 12.93 -0.24 -10.32
CA SER A 61 13.59 -0.02 -9.03
C SER A 61 14.46 1.24 -9.02
N LEU A 62 15.00 1.65 -10.17
CA LEU A 62 15.84 2.83 -10.34
C LEU A 62 15.03 4.12 -10.63
N LEU A 63 13.86 3.99 -11.25
CA LEU A 63 13.03 5.12 -11.69
C LEU A 63 12.21 5.76 -10.54
N PRO A 64 11.54 6.92 -10.74
CA PRO A 64 10.64 7.50 -9.74
C PRO A 64 9.52 6.55 -9.28
N ARG A 65 8.90 6.87 -8.14
CA ARG A 65 7.87 6.03 -7.48
C ARG A 65 6.72 5.62 -8.43
N ASP A 66 6.27 6.53 -9.27
CA ASP A 66 5.12 6.31 -10.15
C ASP A 66 5.47 5.59 -11.45
N ALA A 67 6.76 5.32 -11.71
CA ALA A 67 7.18 4.62 -12.92
C ALA A 67 6.64 3.19 -12.99
N ILE A 68 6.43 2.53 -11.84
CA ILE A 68 5.83 1.19 -11.79
C ILE A 68 4.43 1.20 -12.43
N MET A 69 3.63 2.23 -12.14
CA MET A 69 2.29 2.38 -12.69
C MET A 69 2.34 2.56 -14.22
N TRP A 70 3.16 3.49 -14.71
CA TRP A 70 3.31 3.74 -16.15
C TRP A 70 3.80 2.50 -16.90
N CYS A 71 4.84 1.85 -16.41
CA CYS A 71 5.36 0.63 -17.02
C CYS A 71 4.32 -0.51 -17.00
N ALA A 72 3.59 -0.69 -15.89
CA ALA A 72 2.51 -1.68 -15.81
C ALA A 72 1.42 -1.42 -16.85
N MET A 73 1.02 -0.16 -17.04
CA MET A 73 0.01 0.21 -18.04
C MET A 73 0.47 -0.11 -19.46
N VAL A 74 1.73 0.21 -19.79
CA VAL A 74 2.30 -0.14 -21.11
C VAL A 74 2.33 -1.65 -21.32
N VAL A 75 2.76 -2.42 -20.32
CA VAL A 75 2.79 -3.89 -20.41
C VAL A 75 1.39 -4.47 -20.61
N VAL A 76 0.38 -3.94 -19.91
CA VAL A 76 -1.01 -4.35 -20.10
C VAL A 76 -1.51 -4.00 -21.51
N LEU A 77 -1.21 -2.80 -22.03
CA LEU A 77 -1.59 -2.40 -23.39
C LEU A 77 -0.99 -3.31 -24.45
N ILE A 78 0.28 -3.69 -24.32
CA ILE A 78 0.92 -4.61 -25.27
C ILE A 78 0.25 -6.00 -25.24
N ASN A 79 -0.12 -6.48 -24.05
CA ASN A 79 -0.89 -7.72 -23.95
C ASN A 79 -2.28 -7.60 -24.59
N MET A 80 -2.97 -6.47 -24.41
CA MET A 80 -4.28 -6.24 -25.06
C MET A 80 -4.18 -6.14 -26.57
N TYR A 81 -3.07 -5.61 -27.10
CA TYR A 81 -2.81 -5.56 -28.53
C TYR A 81 -2.76 -6.96 -29.14
N GLU A 82 -2.10 -7.91 -28.47
CA GLU A 82 -2.04 -9.31 -28.92
C GLU A 82 -3.42 -9.98 -28.88
N LEU A 83 -4.31 -9.55 -27.97
CA LEU A 83 -5.67 -10.05 -27.91
C LEU A 83 -6.54 -9.50 -29.06
N SER A 84 -6.59 -8.18 -29.22
CA SER A 84 -7.36 -7.48 -30.27
C SER A 84 -7.03 -5.98 -30.27
N LEU A 85 -6.89 -5.39 -31.46
CA LEU A 85 -6.67 -3.95 -31.63
C LEU A 85 -7.77 -3.11 -30.95
N GLU A 86 -9.03 -3.52 -31.06
CA GLU A 86 -10.18 -2.79 -30.50
C GLU A 86 -10.13 -2.76 -28.97
N VAL A 87 -9.81 -3.90 -28.36
CA VAL A 87 -9.68 -4.03 -26.90
C VAL A 87 -8.52 -3.17 -26.39
N MET A 88 -7.41 -3.11 -27.13
CA MET A 88 -6.30 -2.22 -26.82
C MET A 88 -6.73 -0.74 -26.85
N ILE A 89 -7.49 -0.30 -27.85
CA ILE A 89 -7.97 1.09 -27.97
C ILE A 89 -8.89 1.45 -26.80
N VAL A 90 -9.86 0.58 -26.46
CA VAL A 90 -10.75 0.80 -25.31
C VAL A 90 -9.94 0.87 -24.01
N THR A 91 -8.98 -0.04 -23.82
CA THR A 91 -8.08 -0.04 -22.67
C THR A 91 -7.28 1.25 -22.58
N LEU A 92 -6.73 1.74 -23.70
CA LEU A 92 -5.95 2.97 -23.77
C LEU A 92 -6.78 4.21 -23.37
N LEU A 93 -8.01 4.32 -23.89
CA LEU A 93 -8.91 5.43 -23.56
C LEU A 93 -9.27 5.44 -22.07
N LEU A 94 -9.59 4.27 -21.53
CA LEU A 94 -9.93 4.09 -20.12
C LEU A 94 -8.74 4.39 -19.21
N PHE A 95 -7.56 3.90 -19.56
CA PHE A 95 -6.31 4.17 -18.86
C PHE A 95 -5.93 5.66 -18.89
N THR A 96 -6.18 6.33 -20.01
CA THR A 96 -5.99 7.78 -20.13
C THR A 96 -6.92 8.54 -19.19
N LEU A 97 -8.21 8.16 -19.16
CA LEU A 97 -9.19 8.75 -18.24
C LEU A 97 -8.79 8.54 -16.77
N PHE A 98 -8.34 7.33 -16.42
CA PHE A 98 -7.90 7.01 -15.07
C PHE A 98 -6.65 7.79 -14.66
N ILE A 99 -5.67 7.94 -15.55
CA ILE A 99 -4.49 8.76 -15.31
C ILE A 99 -4.88 10.22 -15.08
N MET A 100 -5.78 10.77 -15.90
CA MET A 100 -6.22 12.16 -15.74
C MET A 100 -6.87 12.37 -14.36
N LEU A 101 -7.73 11.44 -13.94
CA LEU A 101 -8.38 11.48 -12.64
C LEU A 101 -7.35 11.33 -11.50
N TYR A 102 -6.43 10.39 -11.63
CA TYR A 102 -5.35 10.14 -10.68
C TYR A 102 -4.48 11.39 -10.45
N TYR A 103 -3.96 12.00 -11.52
CA TYR A 103 -3.09 13.18 -11.39
C TYR A 103 -3.82 14.40 -10.85
N ARG A 104 -5.13 14.52 -11.12
CA ARG A 104 -5.95 15.62 -10.60
C ARG A 104 -6.12 15.56 -9.09
N PHE A 105 -6.28 14.36 -8.52
CA PHE A 105 -6.74 14.20 -7.13
C PHE A 105 -5.74 13.53 -6.19
N ALA A 106 -4.91 12.60 -6.66
CA ALA A 106 -4.01 11.81 -5.81
C ALA A 106 -2.63 11.53 -6.45
N PRO A 107 -1.90 12.55 -6.96
CA PRO A 107 -0.68 12.36 -7.75
C PRO A 107 0.50 11.71 -7.03
N GLN A 108 0.41 11.43 -5.72
CA GLN A 108 1.47 10.79 -4.92
C GLN A 108 1.20 9.32 -4.59
N ASP A 109 0.06 8.78 -5.04
CA ASP A 109 -0.45 7.46 -4.66
C ASP A 109 -0.46 6.47 -5.84
N GLY A 110 0.42 6.63 -6.84
CA GLY A 110 0.40 5.81 -8.06
C GLY A 110 0.67 4.34 -7.79
N ILE A 111 1.54 4.06 -6.83
CA ILE A 111 1.75 2.70 -6.32
C ILE A 111 0.46 2.13 -5.68
N LEU A 112 -0.35 2.95 -5.03
CA LEU A 112 -1.59 2.49 -4.41
C LEU A 112 -2.59 2.00 -5.44
N VAL A 113 -2.68 2.65 -6.61
CA VAL A 113 -3.52 2.19 -7.72
C VAL A 113 -3.15 0.75 -8.10
N VAL A 114 -1.86 0.51 -8.32
CA VAL A 114 -1.36 -0.81 -8.74
C VAL A 114 -1.52 -1.85 -7.62
N ILE A 115 -1.16 -1.51 -6.39
CA ILE A 115 -1.32 -2.39 -5.23
C ILE A 115 -2.80 -2.78 -5.04
N SER A 116 -3.72 -1.83 -5.22
CA SER A 116 -5.16 -2.10 -5.06
C SER A 116 -5.63 -3.18 -6.02
N SER A 117 -5.23 -3.10 -7.29
CA SER A 117 -5.57 -4.12 -8.30
C SER A 117 -4.98 -5.49 -7.96
N ILE A 118 -3.72 -5.52 -7.48
CA ILE A 118 -3.02 -6.76 -7.12
C ILE A 118 -3.64 -7.41 -5.89
N MET A 119 -3.98 -6.63 -4.87
CA MET A 119 -4.58 -7.16 -3.65
C MET A 119 -5.93 -7.80 -3.92
N LEU A 120 -6.75 -7.22 -4.83
CA LEU A 120 -8.00 -7.83 -5.28
C LEU A 120 -7.75 -9.16 -6.00
N LYS A 121 -6.74 -9.23 -6.88
CA LYS A 121 -6.36 -10.46 -7.58
C LYS A 121 -6.01 -11.61 -6.63
N TYR A 122 -5.33 -11.34 -5.52
CA TYR A 122 -4.97 -12.36 -4.53
C TYR A 122 -6.04 -12.57 -3.44
N LYS A 123 -7.27 -12.05 -3.63
CA LYS A 123 -8.37 -12.15 -2.65
C LYS A 123 -8.06 -11.48 -1.29
N MET A 124 -7.15 -10.52 -1.30
CA MET A 124 -6.73 -9.73 -0.14
C MET A 124 -7.14 -8.25 -0.28
N GLY A 125 -8.14 -7.95 -1.12
CA GLY A 125 -8.64 -6.60 -1.38
C GLY A 125 -9.03 -5.82 -0.12
N TYR A 126 -9.51 -6.53 0.91
CA TYR A 126 -9.92 -5.97 2.21
C TYR A 126 -8.79 -5.23 2.97
N LEU A 127 -7.53 -5.50 2.62
CA LEU A 127 -6.36 -4.81 3.17
C LEU A 127 -6.23 -3.38 2.66
N VAL A 128 -6.66 -3.13 1.43
CA VAL A 128 -6.49 -1.86 0.74
C VAL A 128 -7.21 -0.71 1.46
N PRO A 129 -8.51 -0.81 1.81
CA PRO A 129 -9.21 0.28 2.50
C PRO A 129 -8.67 0.47 3.92
N MET A 130 -8.29 -0.62 4.59
CA MET A 130 -7.67 -0.59 5.92
C MET A 130 -6.33 0.15 5.89
N GLY A 131 -5.40 -0.27 5.04
CA GLY A 131 -4.08 0.33 4.93
C GLY A 131 -4.13 1.77 4.42
N THR A 132 -4.97 2.05 3.43
CA THR A 132 -5.14 3.40 2.87
C THR A 132 -5.72 4.35 3.90
N GLY A 133 -6.82 3.98 4.56
CA GLY A 133 -7.44 4.82 5.58
C GLY A 133 -6.49 5.10 6.76
N LEU A 134 -5.62 4.14 7.10
CA LEU A 134 -4.68 4.28 8.20
C LEU A 134 -3.42 5.10 7.87
N LEU A 135 -2.92 5.03 6.64
CA LEU A 135 -1.62 5.59 6.28
C LEU A 135 -1.68 6.80 5.36
N ARG A 136 -2.81 7.02 4.68
CA ARG A 136 -2.92 8.00 3.59
C ARG A 136 -3.97 9.07 3.87
N ASN A 137 -4.13 9.97 2.91
CA ASN A 137 -5.08 11.06 2.98
C ASN A 137 -6.45 10.63 2.43
N ILE A 138 -7.49 11.44 2.69
CA ILE A 138 -8.84 11.15 2.21
C ILE A 138 -8.93 11.01 0.69
N PHE A 139 -8.13 11.79 -0.07
CA PHE A 139 -8.13 11.75 -1.53
C PHE A 139 -7.56 10.46 -2.11
N SER A 140 -6.80 9.68 -1.33
CA SER A 140 -6.24 8.39 -1.75
C SER A 140 -7.32 7.33 -2.01
N VAL A 141 -8.55 7.57 -1.55
CA VAL A 141 -9.74 6.78 -1.93
C VAL A 141 -9.89 6.69 -3.45
N ILE A 142 -9.57 7.76 -4.18
CA ILE A 142 -9.68 7.78 -5.65
C ILE A 142 -8.70 6.80 -6.28
N ALA A 143 -7.48 6.69 -5.75
CA ALA A 143 -6.51 5.71 -6.22
C ALA A 143 -6.99 4.27 -5.95
N VAL A 144 -7.65 4.01 -4.82
CA VAL A 144 -8.28 2.72 -4.50
C VAL A 144 -9.39 2.39 -5.49
N SER A 145 -10.26 3.35 -5.80
CA SER A 145 -11.35 3.17 -6.77
C SER A 145 -10.83 2.88 -8.17
N ILE A 146 -9.82 3.64 -8.63
CA ILE A 146 -9.19 3.42 -9.94
C ILE A 146 -8.54 2.02 -9.99
N GLY A 147 -7.81 1.62 -8.96
CA GLY A 147 -7.20 0.28 -8.93
C GLY A 147 -8.24 -0.84 -8.93
N THR A 148 -9.38 -0.64 -8.27
CA THR A 148 -10.52 -1.58 -8.28
C THR A 148 -11.14 -1.69 -9.66
N LEU A 149 -11.37 -0.55 -10.33
CA LEU A 149 -11.86 -0.50 -11.70
C LEU A 149 -10.94 -1.24 -12.67
N ILE A 150 -9.62 -1.00 -12.58
CA ILE A 150 -8.62 -1.68 -13.44
C ILE A 150 -8.69 -3.19 -13.24
N PHE A 151 -8.78 -3.68 -11.99
CA PHE A 151 -8.84 -5.12 -11.73
C PHE A 151 -10.06 -5.77 -12.38
N TYR A 152 -11.26 -5.26 -12.13
CA TYR A 152 -12.49 -5.83 -12.67
C TYR A 152 -12.59 -5.70 -14.19
N PHE A 153 -12.08 -4.61 -14.76
CA PHE A 153 -11.97 -4.47 -16.21
C PHE A 153 -11.10 -5.57 -16.81
N LEU A 154 -9.89 -5.79 -16.26
CA LEU A 154 -8.97 -6.82 -16.75
C LEU A 154 -9.50 -8.23 -16.50
N GLU A 155 -10.17 -8.47 -15.37
CA GLU A 155 -10.86 -9.73 -15.11
C GLU A 155 -11.97 -10.01 -16.12
N GLY A 156 -12.80 -9.01 -16.42
CA GLY A 156 -13.85 -9.09 -17.42
C GLY A 156 -13.31 -9.38 -18.81
N VAL A 157 -12.27 -8.66 -19.25
CA VAL A 157 -11.60 -8.91 -20.54
C VAL A 157 -11.05 -10.34 -20.60
N ARG A 158 -10.43 -10.82 -19.52
CA ARG A 158 -9.89 -12.19 -19.46
C ARG A 158 -10.98 -13.25 -19.53
N ASN A 159 -12.07 -13.07 -18.81
CA ASN A 159 -13.17 -14.04 -18.79
C ASN A 159 -13.87 -14.13 -20.17
N ASN A 160 -13.83 -13.06 -20.97
CA ASN A 160 -14.38 -13.00 -22.33
C ASN A 160 -13.30 -13.09 -23.42
N ALA A 161 -12.07 -13.51 -23.09
CA ALA A 161 -10.94 -13.45 -24.01
C ALA A 161 -11.14 -14.29 -25.27
N ALA A 162 -11.79 -15.46 -25.16
CA ALA A 162 -12.09 -16.31 -26.31
C ALA A 162 -13.01 -15.61 -27.32
N ASP A 163 -14.06 -14.94 -26.84
CA ASP A 163 -15.01 -14.21 -27.68
C ASP A 163 -14.37 -12.96 -28.31
N LEU A 164 -13.53 -12.26 -27.54
CA LEU A 164 -12.79 -11.09 -28.03
C LEU A 164 -11.75 -11.46 -29.11
N LYS A 165 -11.15 -12.67 -29.01
CA LYS A 165 -10.14 -13.19 -29.94
C LYS A 165 -10.75 -13.77 -31.23
N ASN A 166 -11.88 -14.48 -31.14
CA ASN A 166 -12.42 -15.28 -32.25
C ASN A 166 -13.20 -14.50 -33.31
N VAL A 167 -13.50 -13.23 -33.08
CA VAL A 167 -14.11 -12.37 -34.10
C VAL A 167 -12.99 -11.77 -34.95
N MET A 168 -12.47 -12.57 -35.87
CA MET A 168 -11.58 -12.10 -36.94
C MET A 168 -12.44 -11.39 -38.00
N VAL A 169 -12.18 -10.09 -38.19
CA VAL A 169 -12.43 -9.31 -39.42
C VAL A 169 -13.68 -9.72 -40.22
N ALA A 170 -14.86 -9.37 -39.74
CA ALA A 170 -16.08 -9.45 -40.54
C ALA A 170 -17.06 -8.32 -40.15
N ASN A 171 -17.14 -7.31 -41.02
CA ASN A 171 -18.20 -6.30 -41.08
C ASN A 171 -18.32 -5.31 -39.89
N SER A 172 -18.60 -4.05 -40.22
CA SER A 172 -18.74 -2.92 -39.30
C SER A 172 -19.80 -3.09 -38.19
N GLU A 173 -20.68 -4.10 -38.29
CA GLU A 173 -21.68 -4.41 -37.28
C GLU A 173 -21.11 -5.20 -36.08
N GLU A 174 -20.08 -6.04 -36.29
CA GLU A 174 -19.50 -6.90 -35.23
C GLU A 174 -18.37 -6.22 -34.43
N SER A 175 -17.78 -5.14 -34.95
CA SER A 175 -16.86 -4.27 -34.17
C SER A 175 -17.58 -3.58 -33.00
N SER A 176 -18.86 -3.24 -33.21
CA SER A 176 -19.71 -2.64 -32.17
C SER A 176 -19.95 -3.58 -30.99
N THR A 177 -19.95 -4.90 -31.21
CA THR A 177 -20.21 -5.88 -30.13
C THR A 177 -19.01 -6.03 -29.20
N LYS A 178 -17.77 -6.00 -29.69
CA LYS A 178 -16.58 -6.05 -28.81
C LYS A 178 -16.46 -4.83 -27.90
N ILE A 179 -16.77 -3.65 -28.44
CA ILE A 179 -16.78 -2.40 -27.67
C ILE A 179 -17.85 -2.48 -26.58
N THR A 180 -19.06 -2.93 -26.92
CA THR A 180 -20.14 -3.12 -25.93
C THR A 180 -19.74 -4.13 -24.86
N VAL A 181 -19.18 -5.29 -25.24
CA VAL A 181 -18.71 -6.31 -24.29
C VAL A 181 -17.63 -5.76 -23.35
N ALA A 182 -16.69 -4.96 -23.86
CA ALA A 182 -15.65 -4.34 -23.04
C ALA A 182 -16.21 -3.27 -22.08
N LEU A 183 -17.18 -2.47 -22.53
CA LEU A 183 -17.85 -1.46 -21.70
C LEU A 183 -18.76 -2.09 -20.63
N ASP A 184 -19.43 -3.19 -20.96
CA ASP A 184 -20.27 -3.95 -20.03
C ASP A 184 -19.47 -4.51 -18.85
N GLN A 185 -18.15 -4.75 -19.01
CA GLN A 185 -17.32 -5.18 -17.89
C GLN A 185 -17.21 -4.13 -16.76
N ILE A 186 -17.45 -2.86 -17.08
CA ILE A 186 -17.40 -1.74 -16.12
C ILE A 186 -18.79 -1.37 -15.66
N PHE A 187 -19.73 -1.21 -16.60
CA PHE A 187 -21.07 -0.70 -16.29
C PHE A 187 -22.08 -1.81 -15.94
N GLY A 188 -21.89 -3.01 -16.48
CA GLY A 188 -22.77 -4.16 -16.23
C GLY A 188 -22.37 -4.99 -15.00
N ASN A 189 -21.16 -4.81 -14.49
CA ASN A 189 -20.64 -5.62 -13.39
C ASN A 189 -21.19 -5.18 -12.03
N ARG A 190 -22.23 -5.89 -11.57
CA ARG A 190 -22.88 -5.65 -10.27
C ARG A 190 -21.94 -5.92 -9.09
N GLU A 191 -21.02 -6.88 -9.22
CA GLU A 191 -20.03 -7.17 -8.17
C GLU A 191 -19.05 -6.01 -7.99
N LEU A 192 -18.54 -5.45 -9.10
CA LEU A 192 -17.69 -4.26 -9.09
C LEU A 192 -18.35 -3.11 -8.33
N ALA A 193 -19.64 -2.86 -8.57
CA ALA A 193 -20.37 -1.79 -7.88
C ALA A 193 -20.37 -2.00 -6.36
N VAL A 194 -20.69 -3.22 -5.89
CA VAL A 194 -20.66 -3.56 -4.46
C VAL A 194 -19.27 -3.38 -3.87
N VAL A 195 -18.25 -3.98 -4.50
CA VAL A 195 -16.87 -3.94 -4.00
C VAL A 195 -16.37 -2.50 -3.93
N MET A 196 -16.60 -1.71 -4.98
CA MET A 196 -16.17 -0.32 -5.03
C MET A 196 -16.83 0.53 -3.93
N ILE A 197 -18.16 0.42 -3.76
CA ILE A 197 -18.89 1.18 -2.73
C ILE A 197 -18.35 0.82 -1.35
N VAL A 198 -18.21 -0.47 -1.04
CA VAL A 198 -17.76 -0.91 0.29
C VAL A 198 -16.31 -0.49 0.56
N MET A 199 -15.42 -0.61 -0.43
CA MET A 199 -14.02 -0.17 -0.32
C MET A 199 -13.91 1.33 -0.07
N VAL A 200 -14.67 2.13 -0.80
CA VAL A 200 -14.70 3.60 -0.65
C VAL A 200 -15.21 3.97 0.74
N VAL A 201 -16.37 3.45 1.14
CA VAL A 201 -16.97 3.75 2.45
C VAL A 201 -16.05 3.31 3.58
N ALA A 202 -15.50 2.11 3.53
CA ALA A 202 -14.58 1.60 4.55
C ALA A 202 -13.32 2.46 4.65
N THR A 203 -12.72 2.87 3.53
CA THR A 203 -11.53 3.75 3.54
C THR A 203 -11.84 5.09 4.19
N ILE A 204 -12.98 5.69 3.87
CA ILE A 204 -13.43 6.97 4.44
C ILE A 204 -13.66 6.81 5.95
N VAL A 205 -14.37 5.77 6.38
CA VAL A 205 -14.64 5.50 7.81
C VAL A 205 -13.33 5.38 8.60
N VAL A 206 -12.39 4.56 8.12
CA VAL A 206 -11.08 4.37 8.77
C VAL A 206 -10.33 5.70 8.84
N TYR A 207 -10.28 6.46 7.74
CA TYR A 207 -9.58 7.75 7.69
C TYR A 207 -10.18 8.77 8.66
N VAL A 208 -11.52 8.91 8.66
CA VAL A 208 -12.21 9.91 9.47
C VAL A 208 -12.05 9.60 10.95
N ILE A 209 -12.14 8.34 11.36
CA ILE A 209 -11.98 7.95 12.77
C ILE A 209 -10.52 8.14 13.21
N ARG A 210 -9.55 7.70 12.38
CA ARG A 210 -8.13 7.86 12.68
C ARG A 210 -7.74 9.32 12.88
N SER A 211 -8.33 10.24 12.12
CA SER A 211 -8.00 11.66 12.18
C SER A 211 -8.66 12.41 13.35
N ARG A 212 -9.48 11.74 14.17
CA ARG A 212 -10.04 12.34 15.39
C ARG A 212 -9.04 12.36 16.54
N SER A 213 -9.12 13.42 17.35
CA SER A 213 -8.35 13.61 18.59
C SER A 213 -8.90 12.79 19.77
N ILE A 214 -9.16 11.50 19.55
CA ILE A 214 -9.70 10.57 20.54
C ILE A 214 -8.59 9.60 20.95
N ASP A 215 -8.59 9.16 22.21
CA ASP A 215 -7.66 8.14 22.68
C ASP A 215 -7.93 6.81 21.98
N ASN A 216 -6.86 6.13 21.58
CA ASN A 216 -6.90 4.89 20.81
C ASN A 216 -7.65 5.02 19.46
N ALA A 217 -7.63 6.21 18.82
CA ALA A 217 -8.32 6.46 17.55
C ALA A 217 -7.92 5.47 16.44
N TRP A 218 -6.67 4.99 16.40
CA TRP A 218 -6.22 4.01 15.42
C TRP A 218 -6.86 2.63 15.64
N GLU A 219 -6.97 2.18 16.88
CA GLU A 219 -7.65 0.94 17.25
C GLU A 219 -9.13 0.98 16.88
N ILE A 220 -9.79 2.08 17.23
CA ILE A 220 -11.20 2.29 16.92
C ILE A 220 -11.39 2.32 15.39
N ALA A 221 -10.50 2.99 14.65
CA ALA A 221 -10.54 3.03 13.20
C ALA A 221 -10.38 1.63 12.57
N ILE A 222 -9.46 0.81 13.08
CA ILE A 222 -9.25 -0.57 12.59
C ILE A 222 -10.52 -1.41 12.79
N VAL A 223 -11.09 -1.38 14.00
CA VAL A 223 -12.28 -2.18 14.32
C VAL A 223 -13.50 -1.68 13.54
N ALA A 224 -13.74 -0.37 13.50
CA ALA A 224 -14.85 0.22 12.77
C ALA A 224 -14.76 -0.03 11.26
N GLY A 225 -13.55 0.07 10.69
CA GLY A 225 -13.30 -0.26 9.29
C GLY A 225 -13.60 -1.72 8.96
N ALA A 226 -13.18 -2.65 9.83
CA ALA A 226 -13.44 -4.08 9.63
C ALA A 226 -14.95 -4.39 9.70
N ILE A 227 -15.66 -3.83 10.68
CA ILE A 227 -17.12 -3.98 10.81
C ILE A 227 -17.83 -3.42 9.57
N THR A 228 -17.42 -2.23 9.11
CA THR A 228 -17.97 -1.59 7.91
C THR A 228 -17.80 -2.46 6.67
N GLN A 229 -16.62 -3.07 6.50
CA GLN A 229 -16.39 -4.00 5.39
C GLN A 229 -17.25 -5.24 5.50
N ILE A 230 -17.27 -5.92 6.65
CA ILE A 230 -18.05 -7.16 6.85
C ILE A 230 -19.52 -6.91 6.56
N ILE A 231 -20.11 -5.88 7.19
CA ILE A 231 -21.54 -5.55 7.00
C ILE A 231 -21.81 -5.13 5.56
N GLY A 232 -20.98 -4.23 5.01
CA GLY A 232 -21.15 -3.71 3.65
C GLY A 232 -21.11 -4.82 2.59
N TYR A 233 -20.13 -5.72 2.68
CA TYR A 233 -20.00 -6.84 1.75
C TYR A 233 -21.12 -7.87 1.93
N ILE A 234 -21.50 -8.23 3.17
CA ILE A 234 -22.59 -9.19 3.40
C ILE A 234 -23.90 -8.64 2.83
N ILE A 235 -24.25 -7.38 3.10
CA ILE A 235 -25.47 -6.75 2.56
C ILE A 235 -25.38 -6.67 1.03
N GLY A 236 -24.26 -6.19 0.49
CA GLY A 236 -24.09 -6.04 -0.95
C GLY A 236 -24.17 -7.38 -1.69
N TYR A 237 -23.49 -8.41 -1.21
CA TYR A 237 -23.53 -9.75 -1.78
C TYR A 237 -24.88 -10.44 -1.60
N MET A 238 -25.61 -10.17 -0.52
CA MET A 238 -27.00 -10.61 -0.39
C MET A 238 -27.90 -10.01 -1.48
N ILE A 239 -27.77 -8.71 -1.79
CA ILE A 239 -28.58 -8.02 -2.80
C ILE A 239 -28.32 -8.58 -4.21
N ILE A 240 -27.07 -8.90 -4.54
CA ILE A 240 -26.70 -9.41 -5.88
C ILE A 240 -26.72 -10.94 -5.98
N GLY A 241 -27.06 -11.66 -4.90
CA GLY A 241 -27.18 -13.12 -4.87
C GLY A 241 -25.85 -13.89 -4.82
N MET A 242 -24.77 -13.29 -4.29
CA MET A 242 -23.41 -13.85 -4.24
C MET A 242 -22.94 -14.15 -2.80
N LEU A 243 -23.84 -14.73 -1.99
CA LEU A 243 -23.57 -15.07 -0.57
C LEU A 243 -22.50 -16.17 -0.39
N ASP A 244 -22.18 -16.91 -1.44
CA ASP A 244 -21.08 -17.88 -1.46
C ASP A 244 -19.72 -17.24 -1.12
N LYS A 245 -19.54 -15.95 -1.42
CA LYS A 245 -18.31 -15.19 -1.11
C LYS A 245 -18.26 -14.68 0.34
N SER A 246 -19.31 -14.84 1.14
CA SER A 246 -19.36 -14.27 2.51
C SER A 246 -18.30 -14.84 3.45
N VAL A 247 -17.94 -16.12 3.32
CA VAL A 247 -16.87 -16.74 4.15
C VAL A 247 -15.51 -16.12 3.83
N GLU A 248 -15.23 -15.90 2.54
CA GLU A 248 -14.00 -15.24 2.07
C GLU A 248 -13.89 -13.82 2.62
N VAL A 249 -14.99 -13.07 2.62
CA VAL A 249 -15.07 -11.73 3.20
C VAL A 249 -14.68 -11.72 4.68
N VAL A 250 -15.27 -12.61 5.47
CA VAL A 250 -15.03 -12.65 6.93
C VAL A 250 -13.56 -12.96 7.22
N ILE A 251 -12.99 -13.98 6.56
CA ILE A 251 -11.58 -14.35 6.74
C ILE A 251 -10.67 -13.21 6.29
N GLY A 252 -10.94 -12.62 5.13
CA GLY A 252 -10.18 -11.50 4.59
C GLY A 252 -10.19 -10.27 5.50
N CYS A 253 -11.33 -9.96 6.10
CA CYS A 253 -11.46 -8.86 7.07
C CYS A 253 -10.71 -9.14 8.37
N ILE A 254 -10.70 -10.37 8.87
CA ILE A 254 -9.91 -10.74 10.07
C ILE A 254 -8.42 -10.53 9.79
N VAL A 255 -7.92 -11.00 8.64
CA VAL A 255 -6.53 -10.77 8.22
C VAL A 255 -6.23 -9.27 8.10
N ALA A 256 -7.16 -8.49 7.56
CA ALA A 256 -7.04 -7.03 7.47
C ALA A 256 -6.96 -6.35 8.82
N THR A 257 -7.77 -6.77 9.78
CA THR A 257 -7.72 -6.28 11.16
C THR A 257 -6.36 -6.57 11.80
N ILE A 258 -5.86 -7.80 11.68
CA ILE A 258 -4.55 -8.19 12.23
C ILE A 258 -3.45 -7.32 11.62
N LEU A 259 -3.42 -7.17 10.30
CA LEU A 259 -2.43 -6.32 9.62
C LEU A 259 -2.59 -4.85 9.97
N GLY A 260 -3.81 -4.36 10.19
CA GLY A 260 -4.07 -3.02 10.73
C GLY A 260 -3.41 -2.80 12.09
N PHE A 261 -3.51 -3.78 13.00
CA PHE A 261 -2.82 -3.71 14.30
C PHE A 261 -1.29 -3.79 14.17
N VAL A 262 -0.78 -4.56 13.21
CA VAL A 262 0.66 -4.56 12.89
C VAL A 262 1.09 -3.17 12.41
N LEU A 263 0.36 -2.54 11.49
CA LEU A 263 0.63 -1.18 11.02
C LEU A 263 0.62 -0.18 12.18
N LYS A 264 -0.41 -0.23 13.02
CA LYS A 264 -0.48 0.60 14.23
C LYS A 264 0.75 0.38 15.11
N PHE A 265 1.18 -0.86 15.35
CA PHE A 265 2.37 -1.13 16.16
C PHE A 265 3.63 -0.48 15.57
N PHE A 266 3.82 -0.50 14.26
CA PHE A 266 4.97 0.13 13.61
C PHE A 266 4.87 1.66 13.56
N PHE A 267 3.72 2.25 13.25
CA PHE A 267 3.58 3.69 13.01
C PHE A 267 3.09 4.48 14.24
N MET A 268 2.25 3.88 15.09
CA MET A 268 1.51 4.58 16.16
C MET A 268 1.55 3.83 17.50
N ASN A 269 2.71 3.87 18.15
CA ASN A 269 2.96 3.20 19.42
C ASN A 269 2.97 4.19 20.61
N LEU A 270 1.79 4.71 20.94
CA LEU A 270 1.58 5.68 22.02
C LEU A 270 1.23 5.02 23.35
N ASP A 271 1.59 5.67 24.45
CA ASP A 271 1.18 5.32 25.82
C ASP A 271 0.15 6.33 26.35
N TYR A 272 -1.13 6.05 26.10
CA TYR A 272 -2.25 6.90 26.53
C TYR A 272 -2.38 6.99 28.07
N SER A 273 -1.80 6.06 28.83
CA SER A 273 -1.83 6.06 30.30
C SER A 273 -1.03 7.21 30.91
N ARG A 274 -0.06 7.75 30.17
CA ARG A 274 0.83 8.85 30.57
C ARG A 274 0.52 10.14 29.82
N THR A 275 -0.75 10.38 29.53
CA THR A 275 -1.19 11.59 28.84
C THR A 275 -1.00 12.82 29.72
N GLU A 276 -0.36 13.85 29.18
CA GLU A 276 -0.12 15.13 29.85
C GLU A 276 -0.76 16.26 29.04
N ASN A 277 -1.42 17.21 29.70
CA ASN A 277 -1.92 18.42 29.06
C ASN A 277 -0.96 19.57 29.40
N VAL A 278 -0.29 20.10 28.39
CA VAL A 278 0.74 21.13 28.53
C VAL A 278 0.29 22.43 27.88
N GLN A 279 0.76 23.53 28.43
CA GLN A 279 0.49 24.89 27.95
C GLN A 279 1.80 25.50 27.49
N PHE A 280 1.80 26.08 26.29
CA PHE A 280 2.94 26.83 25.76
C PHE A 280 2.48 28.23 25.40
N GLU A 281 3.23 29.24 25.81
CA GLU A 281 3.04 30.62 25.37
C GLU A 281 4.25 31.01 24.51
N ASP A 282 3.99 31.68 23.39
CA ASP A 282 4.96 32.37 22.55
C ASP A 282 4.47 33.82 22.36
N ASP A 283 5.32 34.71 21.84
CA ASP A 283 5.09 36.15 21.73
C ASP A 283 3.75 36.53 21.05
N SER A 284 3.19 35.62 20.24
CA SER A 284 1.93 35.81 19.51
C SER A 284 0.80 34.85 19.90
N TYR A 285 1.07 33.75 20.61
CA TYR A 285 0.08 32.67 20.77
C TYR A 285 0.18 31.93 22.10
N TYR A 286 -0.99 31.61 22.67
CA TYR A 286 -1.17 30.64 23.74
C TYR A 286 -1.67 29.30 23.17
N TYR A 287 -0.91 28.23 23.37
CA TYR A 287 -1.23 26.88 22.92
C TYR A 287 -1.66 25.99 24.09
N TYR A 288 -2.76 25.29 23.90
CA TYR A 288 -3.19 24.18 24.76
C TYR A 288 -2.98 22.87 24.00
N VAL A 289 -2.04 22.03 24.44
CA VAL A 289 -1.64 20.82 23.70
C VAL A 289 -1.77 19.57 24.58
N LYS A 290 -2.35 18.52 24.01
CA LYS A 290 -2.33 17.17 24.59
C LYS A 290 -1.07 16.44 24.14
N ALA A 291 -0.16 16.16 25.07
CA ALA A 291 1.05 15.38 24.84
C ALA A 291 0.82 13.91 25.21
N VAL A 292 0.99 13.01 24.24
CA VAL A 292 0.94 11.56 24.47
C VAL A 292 2.32 10.96 24.19
N PRO A 293 3.02 10.42 25.21
CA PRO A 293 4.36 9.90 25.02
C PRO A 293 4.34 8.61 24.19
N LYS A 294 5.42 8.38 23.43
CA LYS A 294 5.65 7.10 22.75
C LYS A 294 6.13 6.06 23.75
N LYS A 295 5.75 4.79 23.56
CA LYS A 295 6.27 3.68 24.38
C LYS A 295 7.75 3.47 24.07
N THR A 296 8.62 3.92 24.97
CA THR A 296 10.08 3.77 24.86
C THR A 296 10.57 2.78 25.90
N ILE A 297 11.53 1.94 25.52
CA ILE A 297 12.30 1.15 26.47
C ILE A 297 13.46 2.02 26.93
N GLN A 298 13.69 2.14 28.24
CA GLN A 298 14.95 2.68 28.74
C GLN A 298 16.06 1.82 28.14
N GLN A 299 16.83 2.36 27.18
CA GLN A 299 18.04 1.67 26.73
C GLN A 299 18.87 1.43 27.98
N GLN A 300 19.21 0.16 28.27
CA GLN A 300 20.24 -0.12 29.25
C GLN A 300 21.43 0.77 28.90
N GLU A 301 21.73 1.73 29.77
CA GLU A 301 22.96 2.50 29.67
C GLU A 301 24.08 1.47 29.58
N LYS A 302 24.74 1.38 28.42
CA LYS A 302 25.99 0.65 28.33
C LYS A 302 26.96 1.44 29.19
N THR A 303 27.05 1.09 30.48
CA THR A 303 28.08 1.60 31.36
C THR A 303 29.40 1.11 30.77
N VAL A 304 30.06 1.96 29.98
CA VAL A 304 31.40 1.71 29.50
C VAL A 304 32.27 1.67 30.75
N LYS A 305 32.61 0.47 31.20
CA LYS A 305 33.65 0.30 32.22
C LYS A 305 34.95 0.72 31.56
N HIS A 306 35.37 1.97 31.79
CA HIS A 306 36.72 2.39 31.50
C HIS A 306 37.66 1.58 32.39
N PHE A 307 38.31 0.56 31.84
CA PHE A 307 39.49 -0.05 32.44
C PHE A 307 40.66 0.93 32.23
N GLY A 308 40.71 2.00 33.02
CA GLY A 308 41.83 2.91 33.05
C GLY A 308 42.96 2.29 33.86
N ASN A 309 44.05 1.89 33.19
CA ASN A 309 45.34 1.65 33.85
C ASN A 309 46.17 2.95 33.93
N THR A 310 45.51 4.11 33.91
CA THR A 310 46.16 5.43 33.81
C THR A 310 46.41 6.09 35.17
N THR A 311 46.01 5.46 36.27
CA THR A 311 46.24 5.99 37.62
C THR A 311 47.70 5.85 38.08
N ASN A 312 48.49 4.98 37.44
CA ASN A 312 49.89 4.75 37.81
C ASN A 312 50.90 5.53 36.95
N ILE A 313 50.54 5.92 35.72
CA ILE A 313 51.45 6.67 34.83
C ILE A 313 51.66 8.10 35.33
N GLY A 314 50.63 8.72 35.91
CA GLY A 314 50.75 10.08 36.48
C GLY A 314 51.63 10.18 37.73
N LYS A 315 51.82 9.08 38.47
CA LYS A 315 52.68 9.05 39.66
C LYS A 315 54.15 8.81 39.28
N GLU A 316 54.45 7.94 38.33
CA GLU A 316 55.83 7.68 37.88
C GLU A 316 56.47 8.91 37.19
N LEU A 317 55.71 9.68 36.41
CA LEU A 317 56.19 10.93 35.80
C LEU A 317 56.49 12.02 36.84
N SER A 318 55.80 12.03 37.99
CA SER A 318 56.06 12.97 39.07
C SER A 318 57.28 12.61 39.92
N GLU A 319 57.62 11.33 40.02
CA GLU A 319 58.83 10.86 40.72
C GLU A 319 60.10 10.97 39.85
N TYR A 320 59.98 10.82 38.53
CA TYR A 320 61.10 11.01 37.60
C TYR A 320 61.57 12.47 37.57
N ASN A 321 60.64 13.44 37.45
CA ASN A 321 60.97 14.88 37.46
C ASN A 321 61.51 15.41 38.81
N LYS A 322 61.36 14.64 39.90
CA LYS A 322 61.91 14.98 41.21
C LYS A 322 63.35 14.51 41.41
N LYS A 323 63.81 13.52 40.64
CA LYS A 323 65.19 13.00 40.70
C LYS A 323 66.17 13.78 39.81
N ASP A 324 65.69 14.43 38.76
CA ASP A 324 66.53 15.21 37.84
C ASP A 324 66.79 16.67 38.31
N ASN A 325 66.31 17.05 39.50
CA ASN A 325 66.51 18.38 40.10
C ASN A 325 67.22 18.34 41.47
N GLN A 326 68.05 17.32 41.73
CA GLN A 326 69.04 17.28 42.81
C GLN A 326 70.44 17.06 42.25
#